data_AF-A0A072P5B0-F1
#
_entry.id   AF-A0A072P5B0-F1
#
_cell.length_a   1.000
_cell.length_b   1.000
_cell.length_c   1.000
_cell.angle_alpha   90.00
_cell.angle_beta   90.00
_cell.angle_gamma   90.00
#
_symmetry.space_group_name_H-M   'P 1'
#
loop_
_entity.id
_entity.type
_entity.pdbx_description
1 polymer ?
#
loop_
_entity_poly.entity_id
_entity_poly.type
_entity_poly.pdbx_seq_one_letter_code
_entity_poly.pdbx_strand_id
1 'polypeptide(L)'
;MRRGNLTTRHHRMLLPSLYYSSTSILESFGPSLMVSLSQDDRHLIARHPLDNSLQHLHKSLRDAEQYCTSTSSPPGGATNDTQDGPKAISRLLTALMGQEAALDLHSRVSDRNVAAELATILGRLRQGQFDYAHCLPLVRLTVQRASDLEIWRAVLDLIATPSSVTPPPGVPAAFDDTPVTHSSASQQGGEQTRELVKKKIFEEIRSCTYREVGGFFQKYFEGKDWTPRTLDIYRAIKGRHKDGRWTDFPNPPVQAQVLAWWFRFQENFLSKERGLYYATTSPKELVGAEAWRQIDLFVKPNDGRISDSAHDWKDVRVIGELKESNRDKRGTLLQISRYVRDVFSCQPTRRYVHAFTICGREMEAWVFDRSGPYSPGPFDIHDEPERFIQVIAGYSMMNEEEQGLDTFMERDIDGYFVTLEQDGAESPTKMRLEPHPITRQRAIVCRGTSCFLTRTAGSEGYDCVTKFSWTSDRRRREADLLRLARQRGVKGLARLVAHRRITDVAELRCELTFGDPYSFRGPSSAASFSQSFPQSQPASLLSGSFSELHGLSITGSPSRKRKS
;
A
#
# COMPACT_ATOMS: atom_id res chain seq x y z
N MET A 1 15.20 -47.47 -66.84
CA MET A 1 16.58 -47.20 -66.38
C MET A 1 16.50 -46.79 -64.92
N ARG A 2 16.84 -47.69 -63.98
CA ARG A 2 18.11 -47.73 -63.20
C ARG A 2 18.34 -46.43 -62.40
N ARG A 3 18.60 -46.37 -61.09
CA ARG A 3 18.88 -47.26 -59.93
C ARG A 3 18.70 -46.30 -58.72
N GLY A 4 18.21 -46.65 -57.53
CA GLY A 4 18.54 -47.77 -56.66
C GLY A 4 19.32 -47.23 -55.44
N ASN A 5 18.72 -47.26 -54.25
CA ASN A 5 19.20 -48.02 -53.07
C ASN A 5 18.48 -47.63 -51.78
N LEU A 6 17.69 -48.59 -51.28
CA LEU A 6 17.33 -48.75 -49.87
C LEU A 6 18.55 -49.29 -49.11
N THR A 7 18.72 -48.85 -47.86
CA THR A 7 19.41 -49.64 -46.83
C THR A 7 18.63 -49.57 -45.52
N THR A 8 17.93 -50.66 -45.26
CA THR A 8 17.30 -51.06 -44.00
C THR A 8 18.39 -51.54 -43.04
N ARG A 9 18.37 -51.10 -41.77
CA ARG A 9 19.12 -51.76 -40.68
C ARG A 9 18.18 -52.10 -39.53
N HIS A 10 17.90 -53.39 -39.40
CA HIS A 10 17.38 -54.01 -38.19
C HIS A 10 18.48 -54.06 -37.11
N HIS A 11 18.16 -53.71 -35.86
CA HIS A 11 18.79 -54.35 -34.71
C HIS A 11 17.81 -54.51 -33.55
N ARG A 12 17.35 -55.76 -33.41
CA ARG A 12 17.16 -56.58 -32.22
C ARG A 12 16.88 -55.88 -30.87
N MET A 13 15.68 -56.16 -30.38
CA MET A 13 15.35 -56.31 -28.95
C MET A 13 16.41 -57.14 -28.21
N LEU A 14 16.86 -56.61 -27.08
CA LEU A 14 17.45 -57.35 -25.97
C LEU A 14 16.76 -56.88 -24.68
N LEU A 15 15.95 -57.77 -24.11
CA LEU A 15 15.53 -57.74 -22.71
C LEU A 15 16.77 -57.97 -21.82
N PRO A 16 16.84 -57.30 -20.66
CA PRO A 16 17.46 -57.90 -19.49
C PRO A 16 16.44 -58.13 -18.38
N SER A 17 16.44 -59.39 -17.95
CA SER A 17 15.89 -59.96 -16.73
C SER A 17 15.98 -59.06 -15.50
N LEU A 18 14.89 -59.07 -14.74
CA LEU A 18 14.80 -58.71 -13.32
C LEU A 18 15.92 -59.39 -12.51
N TYR A 19 16.60 -58.61 -11.68
CA TYR A 19 17.19 -59.07 -10.42
C TYR A 19 16.82 -58.04 -9.35
N TYR A 20 15.99 -58.48 -8.40
CA TYR A 20 15.67 -57.77 -7.17
C TYR A 20 16.94 -57.64 -6.32
N SER A 21 17.29 -56.42 -5.91
CA SER A 21 18.12 -56.21 -4.73
C SER A 21 17.56 -55.04 -3.93
N SER A 22 17.13 -55.37 -2.71
CA SER A 22 16.49 -54.48 -1.75
C SER A 22 17.53 -53.57 -1.12
N THR A 23 17.45 -52.26 -1.35
CA THR A 23 18.13 -51.27 -0.51
C THR A 23 17.40 -49.91 -0.53
N SER A 24 16.92 -49.55 0.66
CA SER A 24 16.58 -48.22 1.19
C SER A 24 16.03 -47.13 0.25
N ILE A 25 14.70 -46.93 0.33
CA ILE A 25 14.02 -45.71 -0.07
C ILE A 25 14.27 -44.65 1.02
N LEU A 26 15.24 -43.76 0.81
CA LEU A 26 15.37 -42.50 1.57
C LEU A 26 16.28 -41.49 0.86
N GLU A 27 16.12 -41.29 -0.45
CA GLU A 27 16.76 -40.17 -1.14
C GLU A 27 15.81 -39.55 -2.17
N SER A 28 14.93 -38.66 -1.72
CA SER A 28 14.26 -37.68 -2.59
C SER A 28 13.67 -36.50 -1.80
N PHE A 29 14.49 -35.82 -0.99
CA PHE A 29 14.22 -34.45 -0.57
C PHE A 29 15.51 -33.64 -0.73
N GLY A 30 15.40 -32.44 -1.33
CA GLY A 30 16.53 -31.50 -1.43
C GLY A 30 17.11 -31.15 -0.05
N PRO A 31 18.27 -30.48 0.02
CA PRO A 31 19.02 -30.33 1.27
C PRO A 31 18.20 -29.53 2.30
N SER A 32 17.49 -30.25 3.17
CA SER A 32 17.00 -29.70 4.43
C SER A 32 18.22 -29.37 5.27
N LEU A 33 18.33 -28.15 5.80
CA LEU A 33 19.35 -27.83 6.78
C LEU A 33 19.14 -28.76 7.99
N MET A 34 19.96 -29.81 8.13
CA MET A 34 19.98 -30.62 9.35
C MET A 34 20.44 -29.73 10.51
N VAL A 35 19.53 -29.40 11.44
CA VAL A 35 19.86 -28.55 12.58
C VAL A 35 20.62 -29.38 13.63
N SER A 36 21.91 -29.09 13.82
CA SER A 36 22.74 -29.74 14.83
C SER A 36 22.59 -29.06 16.21
N LEU A 37 22.07 -29.76 17.22
CA LEU A 37 21.99 -29.24 18.61
C LEU A 37 23.40 -28.92 19.16
N SER A 38 23.57 -27.75 19.75
CA SER A 38 24.82 -27.35 20.42
C SER A 38 25.05 -28.14 21.71
N GLN A 39 26.24 -28.04 22.30
CA GLN A 39 26.54 -28.71 23.56
C GLN A 39 25.70 -28.15 24.72
N ASP A 40 25.42 -26.85 24.70
CA ASP A 40 24.58 -26.18 25.69
C ASP A 40 23.11 -26.62 25.57
N ASP A 41 22.59 -26.73 24.33
CA ASP A 41 21.24 -27.24 24.09
C ASP A 41 21.07 -28.67 24.61
N ARG A 42 22.08 -29.53 24.40
CA ARG A 42 22.05 -30.92 24.89
C ARG A 42 22.03 -30.98 26.41
N HIS A 43 22.78 -30.13 27.08
CA HIS A 43 22.82 -30.07 28.54
C HIS A 43 21.51 -29.50 29.11
N LEU A 44 20.91 -28.54 28.43
CA LEU A 44 19.60 -27.98 28.77
C LEU A 44 18.49 -29.04 28.62
N ILE A 45 18.46 -29.76 27.50
CA ILE A 45 17.50 -30.87 27.30
C ILE A 45 17.69 -31.96 28.37
N ALA A 46 18.93 -32.30 28.72
CA ALA A 46 19.20 -33.29 29.77
C ALA A 46 18.74 -32.84 31.17
N ARG A 47 18.67 -31.53 31.43
CA ARG A 47 18.15 -30.97 32.69
C ARG A 47 16.63 -30.96 32.77
N HIS A 48 15.95 -30.95 31.63
CA HIS A 48 14.49 -30.86 31.52
C HIS A 48 13.97 -31.96 30.57
N PRO A 49 14.06 -33.25 30.96
CA PRO A 49 13.62 -34.37 30.13
C PRO A 49 12.10 -34.33 29.90
N LEU A 50 11.66 -34.86 28.76
CA LEU A 50 10.23 -34.96 28.42
C LEU A 50 9.52 -36.01 29.26
N ASP A 51 10.23 -37.00 29.79
CA ASP A 51 9.73 -38.09 30.62
C ASP A 51 8.43 -38.71 30.04
N ASN A 52 7.40 -38.87 30.87
CA ASN A 52 6.11 -39.44 30.49
C ASN A 52 5.12 -38.37 29.96
N SER A 53 5.55 -37.11 29.78
CA SER A 53 4.65 -35.99 29.46
C SER A 53 3.86 -36.20 28.17
N LEU A 54 4.44 -36.89 27.18
CA LEU A 54 3.80 -37.15 25.88
C LEU A 54 3.06 -38.49 25.79
N GLN A 55 3.15 -39.35 26.82
CA GLN A 55 2.63 -40.73 26.75
C GLN A 55 1.11 -40.80 26.54
N HIS A 56 0.38 -39.85 27.13
CA HIS A 56 -1.08 -39.77 27.02
C HIS A 56 -1.54 -39.45 25.58
N LEU A 57 -0.65 -38.95 24.71
CA LEU A 57 -0.95 -38.63 23.31
C LEU A 57 -0.63 -39.76 22.33
N HIS A 58 0.12 -40.79 22.75
CA HIS A 58 0.59 -41.86 21.85
C HIS A 58 -0.52 -42.59 21.09
N LYS A 59 -1.68 -42.82 21.72
CA LYS A 59 -2.80 -43.49 21.06
C LYS A 59 -3.34 -42.62 19.93
N SER A 60 -3.69 -41.37 20.23
CA SER A 60 -4.23 -40.42 19.24
C SER A 60 -3.24 -40.04 18.14
N LEU A 61 -1.93 -40.07 18.42
CA LEU A 61 -0.90 -39.77 17.43
C LEU A 61 -0.69 -40.91 16.42
N ARG A 62 -0.93 -42.18 16.79
CA ARG A 62 -0.92 -43.29 15.82
C ARG A 62 -2.03 -43.15 14.78
N ASP A 63 -3.21 -42.73 15.22
CA ASP A 63 -4.35 -42.51 14.34
C ASP A 63 -4.10 -41.29 13.42
N ALA A 64 -3.42 -40.26 13.94
CA ALA A 64 -3.02 -39.08 13.17
C ALA A 64 -1.92 -39.36 12.13
N GLU A 65 -1.02 -40.32 12.40
CA GLU A 65 0.01 -40.74 11.45
C GLU A 65 -0.62 -41.30 10.15
N GLN A 66 -1.64 -42.14 10.28
CA GLN A 66 -2.35 -42.73 9.14
C GLN A 66 -3.08 -41.67 8.29
N TYR A 67 -3.60 -40.62 8.94
CA TYR A 67 -4.22 -39.48 8.28
C TYR A 67 -3.21 -38.71 7.40
N CYS A 68 -2.02 -38.43 7.93
CA CYS A 68 -0.99 -37.67 7.20
C CYS A 68 -0.38 -38.45 6.02
N THR A 69 -0.48 -39.77 6.00
CA THR A 69 0.04 -40.64 4.91
C THR A 69 -0.98 -40.95 3.80
N SER A 70 -2.26 -40.61 3.99
CA SER A 70 -3.33 -40.97 3.05
C SER A 70 -3.52 -39.90 1.96
N THR A 71 -2.80 -40.03 0.85
CA THR A 71 -2.89 -39.13 -0.33
C THR A 71 -4.04 -39.47 -1.29
N SER A 72 -5.14 -40.05 -0.80
CA SER A 72 -6.27 -40.43 -1.65
C SER A 72 -7.59 -39.88 -1.09
N SER A 73 -8.26 -39.05 -1.88
CA SER A 73 -9.64 -38.59 -1.66
C SER A 73 -10.56 -39.75 -1.25
N PRO A 74 -11.44 -39.59 -0.24
CA PRO A 74 -12.44 -40.62 0.05
C PRO A 74 -13.55 -40.58 -1.02
N PRO A 75 -14.01 -41.73 -1.55
CA PRO A 75 -15.32 -41.82 -2.17
C PRO A 75 -16.38 -41.58 -1.09
N GLY A 76 -17.48 -40.91 -1.47
CA GLY A 76 -18.54 -40.50 -0.55
C GLY A 76 -19.03 -41.61 0.38
N GLY A 77 -19.07 -41.29 1.67
CA GLY A 77 -19.63 -42.12 2.74
C GLY A 77 -19.39 -41.45 4.08
N ALA A 78 -20.46 -40.97 4.72
CA ALA A 78 -20.39 -40.25 5.98
C ALA A 78 -19.95 -41.16 7.14
N THR A 79 -18.86 -40.79 7.82
CA THR A 79 -18.66 -41.03 9.25
C THR A 79 -17.90 -39.83 9.85
N ASN A 80 -18.34 -39.36 11.02
CA ASN A 80 -17.86 -38.17 11.73
C ASN A 80 -16.46 -38.34 12.37
N ASP A 81 -15.59 -39.21 11.85
CA ASP A 81 -14.29 -39.58 12.47
C ASP A 81 -13.07 -38.82 11.90
N THR A 82 -13.26 -37.91 10.93
CA THR A 82 -12.13 -37.29 10.20
C THR A 82 -11.44 -36.10 10.90
N GLN A 83 -11.87 -35.70 12.11
CA GLN A 83 -11.32 -34.55 12.85
C GLN A 83 -10.25 -34.89 13.91
N ASP A 84 -9.97 -36.16 14.17
CA ASP A 84 -9.10 -36.53 15.31
C ASP A 84 -7.59 -36.33 15.04
N GLY A 85 -7.14 -36.45 13.79
CA GLY A 85 -5.73 -36.26 13.40
C GLY A 85 -5.18 -34.84 13.65
N PRO A 86 -5.80 -33.79 13.06
CA PRO A 86 -5.40 -32.39 13.30
C PRO A 86 -5.46 -31.99 14.77
N LYS A 87 -6.42 -32.55 15.52
CA LYS A 87 -6.58 -32.31 16.96
C LYS A 87 -5.47 -32.96 17.78
N ALA A 88 -5.03 -34.16 17.42
CA ALA A 88 -3.90 -34.83 18.05
C ALA A 88 -2.58 -34.08 17.83
N ILE A 89 -2.32 -33.61 16.60
CA ILE A 89 -1.13 -32.81 16.27
C ILE A 89 -1.14 -31.48 17.04
N SER A 90 -2.29 -30.80 17.11
CA SER A 90 -2.44 -29.57 17.89
C SER A 90 -2.15 -29.79 19.39
N ARG A 91 -2.58 -30.92 19.95
CA ARG A 91 -2.28 -31.30 21.34
C ARG A 91 -0.80 -31.59 21.55
N LEU A 92 -0.14 -32.26 20.61
CA LEU A 92 1.31 -32.50 20.65
C LEU A 92 2.11 -31.19 20.69
N LEU A 93 1.81 -30.25 19.79
CA LEU A 93 2.48 -28.95 19.76
C LEU A 93 2.23 -28.17 21.07
N THR A 94 1.00 -28.20 21.57
CA THR A 94 0.65 -27.54 22.84
C THR A 94 1.39 -28.16 24.04
N ALA A 95 1.54 -29.50 24.06
CA ALA A 95 2.26 -30.20 25.13
C ALA A 95 3.76 -29.88 25.11
N LEU A 96 4.36 -29.80 23.92
CA LEU A 96 5.77 -29.42 23.73
C LEU A 96 6.02 -27.95 24.08
N MET A 97 5.09 -27.05 23.76
CA MET A 97 5.15 -25.63 24.17
C MET A 97 5.18 -25.45 25.69
N GLY A 98 4.55 -26.36 26.44
CA GLY A 98 4.46 -26.30 27.89
C GLY A 98 5.69 -26.85 28.63
N GLN A 99 6.70 -27.34 27.91
CA GLN A 99 7.93 -27.88 28.53
C GLN A 99 8.92 -26.76 28.83
N GLU A 100 9.63 -26.85 29.97
CA GLU A 100 10.66 -25.87 30.35
C GLU A 100 11.76 -25.75 29.28
N ALA A 101 12.15 -26.88 28.69
CA ALA A 101 13.10 -26.89 27.57
C ALA A 101 12.65 -26.02 26.38
N ALA A 102 11.35 -25.91 26.07
CA ALA A 102 10.88 -25.05 24.98
C ALA A 102 10.97 -23.55 25.30
N LEU A 103 10.91 -23.17 26.59
CA LEU A 103 10.98 -21.78 27.01
C LEU A 103 12.42 -21.24 26.93
N ASP A 104 13.40 -22.12 27.10
CA ASP A 104 14.82 -21.76 27.16
C ASP A 104 15.61 -22.12 25.89
N LEU A 105 15.17 -23.11 25.10
CA LEU A 105 15.74 -23.38 23.78
C LEU A 105 15.41 -22.25 22.81
N HIS A 106 16.41 -21.83 22.03
CA HIS A 106 16.27 -20.75 21.05
C HIS A 106 16.20 -21.30 19.63
N SER A 107 15.37 -20.67 18.81
CA SER A 107 15.33 -20.93 17.37
C SER A 107 16.60 -20.43 16.71
N ARG A 108 17.09 -21.13 15.68
CA ARG A 108 18.18 -20.62 14.82
C ARG A 108 17.69 -19.70 13.71
N VAL A 109 16.38 -19.61 13.53
CA VAL A 109 15.73 -18.87 12.45
C VAL A 109 15.19 -17.52 12.96
N SER A 110 15.10 -17.34 14.28
CA SER A 110 14.61 -16.12 14.93
C SER A 110 15.21 -15.96 16.32
N ASP A 111 15.23 -14.74 16.86
CA ASP A 111 15.65 -14.48 18.25
C ASP A 111 14.60 -14.92 19.30
N ARG A 112 13.69 -15.84 18.93
CA ARG A 112 12.59 -16.31 19.79
C ARG A 112 12.91 -17.69 20.36
N ASN A 113 12.32 -17.97 21.52
CA ASN A 113 12.35 -19.33 22.07
C ASN A 113 11.45 -20.29 21.30
N VAL A 114 11.74 -21.58 21.43
CA VAL A 114 11.04 -22.67 20.74
C VAL A 114 9.54 -22.67 21.06
N ALA A 115 9.14 -22.32 22.29
CA ALA A 115 7.72 -22.23 22.67
C ALA A 115 6.95 -21.19 21.85
N ALA A 116 7.53 -20.00 21.63
CA ALA A 116 6.92 -18.94 20.82
C ALA A 116 6.84 -19.32 19.33
N GLU A 117 7.83 -20.06 18.82
CA GLU A 117 7.81 -20.56 17.44
C GLU A 117 6.75 -21.66 17.24
N LEU A 118 6.65 -22.60 18.18
CA LEU A 118 5.59 -23.61 18.18
C LEU A 118 4.19 -22.99 18.25
N ALA A 119 4.01 -21.91 19.03
CA ALA A 119 2.75 -21.16 19.07
C ALA A 119 2.39 -20.56 17.69
N THR A 120 3.41 -20.08 16.96
CA THR A 120 3.25 -19.52 15.61
C THR A 120 2.86 -20.60 14.61
N ILE A 121 3.49 -21.79 14.67
CA ILE A 121 3.12 -22.94 13.84
C ILE A 121 1.69 -23.40 14.13
N LEU A 122 1.31 -23.50 15.40
CA LEU A 122 -0.04 -23.88 15.81
C LEU A 122 -1.09 -22.87 15.30
N GLY A 123 -0.80 -21.57 15.35
CA GLY A 123 -1.65 -20.53 14.77
C GLY A 123 -1.86 -20.70 13.27
N ARG A 124 -0.77 -20.96 12.51
CA ARG A 124 -0.84 -21.18 11.06
C ARG A 124 -1.58 -22.46 10.68
N LEU A 125 -1.39 -23.54 11.44
CA LEU A 125 -2.14 -24.80 11.27
C LEU A 125 -3.66 -24.60 11.42
N ARG A 126 -4.09 -23.80 12.40
CA ARG A 126 -5.52 -23.48 12.62
C ARG A 126 -6.11 -22.59 11.52
N GLN A 127 -5.29 -21.79 10.86
CA GLN A 127 -5.69 -20.90 9.77
C GLN A 127 -5.58 -21.56 8.38
N GLY A 128 -5.19 -22.84 8.31
CA GLY A 128 -4.97 -23.55 7.05
C GLY A 128 -3.76 -23.06 6.24
N GLN A 129 -2.83 -22.34 6.88
CA GLN A 129 -1.65 -21.72 6.26
C GLN A 129 -0.37 -22.55 6.44
N PHE A 130 -0.47 -23.74 7.04
CA PHE A 130 0.62 -24.67 7.25
C PHE A 130 0.08 -26.09 7.07
N ASP A 131 0.79 -26.92 6.30
CA ASP A 131 0.35 -28.30 6.03
C ASP A 131 0.78 -29.23 7.18
N TYR A 132 -0.20 -29.98 7.70
CA TYR A 132 0.00 -30.98 8.76
C TYR A 132 1.01 -32.07 8.35
N ALA A 133 1.22 -32.32 7.05
CA ALA A 133 2.23 -33.26 6.55
C ALA A 133 3.65 -32.93 7.05
N HIS A 134 3.98 -31.65 7.27
CA HIS A 134 5.29 -31.24 7.80
C HIS A 134 5.50 -31.69 9.26
N CYS A 135 4.42 -31.95 10.01
CA CYS A 135 4.52 -32.42 11.40
C CYS A 135 4.78 -33.94 11.48
N LEU A 136 4.69 -34.67 10.37
CA LEU A 136 4.78 -36.14 10.33
C LEU A 136 6.09 -36.71 10.91
N PRO A 137 7.28 -36.14 10.65
CA PRO A 137 8.53 -36.62 11.27
C PRO A 137 8.50 -36.55 12.80
N LEU A 138 7.98 -35.44 13.34
CA LEU A 138 7.84 -35.25 14.79
C LEU A 138 6.84 -36.24 15.40
N VAL A 139 5.69 -36.43 14.75
CA VAL A 139 4.67 -37.40 15.17
C VAL A 139 5.26 -38.81 15.23
N ARG A 140 6.01 -39.23 14.21
CA ARG A 140 6.66 -40.55 14.16
C ARG A 140 7.64 -40.77 15.30
N LEU A 141 8.50 -39.79 15.57
CA LEU A 141 9.48 -39.89 16.66
C LEU A 141 8.80 -39.96 18.03
N THR A 142 7.71 -39.22 18.24
CA THR A 142 6.92 -39.33 19.46
C THR A 142 6.26 -40.71 19.59
N VAL A 143 5.65 -41.23 18.52
CA VAL A 143 5.02 -42.57 18.51
C VAL A 143 6.04 -43.69 18.77
N GLN A 144 7.24 -43.56 18.20
CA GLN A 144 8.34 -44.52 18.36
C GLN A 144 9.08 -44.40 19.70
N ARG A 145 8.71 -43.42 20.55
CA ARG A 145 9.40 -43.13 21.82
C ARG A 145 10.89 -42.89 21.62
N ALA A 146 11.22 -42.09 20.61
CA ALA A 146 12.59 -41.65 20.35
C ALA A 146 13.15 -40.87 21.55
N SER A 147 14.48 -40.68 21.58
CA SER A 147 15.11 -39.92 22.65
C SER A 147 14.67 -38.45 22.64
N ASP A 148 14.70 -37.79 23.80
CA ASP A 148 14.35 -36.37 23.93
C ASP A 148 15.16 -35.48 22.98
N LEU A 149 16.43 -35.84 22.76
CA LEU A 149 17.31 -35.16 21.80
C LEU A 149 16.81 -35.26 20.36
N GLU A 150 16.26 -36.41 19.96
CA GLU A 150 15.69 -36.61 18.62
C GLU A 150 14.37 -35.86 18.47
N ILE A 151 13.53 -35.85 19.52
CA ILE A 151 12.27 -35.11 19.51
C ILE A 151 12.52 -33.61 19.41
N TRP A 152 13.40 -33.04 20.24
CA TRP A 152 13.73 -31.61 20.19
C TRP A 152 14.46 -31.22 18.89
N ARG A 153 15.28 -32.11 18.32
CA ARG A 153 15.84 -31.88 16.98
C ARG A 153 14.74 -31.78 15.93
N ALA A 154 13.78 -32.71 15.93
CA ALA A 154 12.66 -32.68 15.00
C ALA A 154 11.76 -31.45 15.18
N VAL A 155 11.63 -30.93 16.40
CA VAL A 155 10.97 -29.64 16.67
C VAL A 155 11.73 -28.48 16.01
N LEU A 156 13.05 -28.42 16.14
CA LEU A 156 13.87 -27.37 15.52
C LEU A 156 13.83 -27.47 13.98
N ASP A 157 13.87 -28.69 13.43
CA ASP A 157 13.74 -28.92 11.99
C ASP A 157 12.34 -28.50 11.49
N LEU A 158 11.28 -28.76 12.27
CA LEU A 158 9.92 -28.31 11.98
C LEU A 158 9.82 -26.77 11.96
N ILE A 159 10.48 -26.09 12.91
CA ILE A 159 10.56 -24.62 12.95
C ILE A 159 11.35 -24.08 11.75
N ALA A 160 12.42 -24.77 11.35
CA ALA A 160 13.23 -24.40 10.20
C ALA A 160 12.56 -24.69 8.85
N THR A 161 11.47 -25.45 8.83
CA THR A 161 10.74 -25.78 7.60
C THR A 161 10.14 -24.51 6.99
N PRO A 162 10.59 -24.08 5.79
CA PRO A 162 10.07 -22.89 5.15
C PRO A 162 8.61 -23.09 4.80
N SER A 163 7.73 -22.29 5.39
CA SER A 163 6.32 -22.25 4.97
C SER A 163 6.28 -21.79 3.51
N SER A 164 5.59 -22.52 2.63
CA SER A 164 5.53 -22.24 1.18
C SER A 164 4.83 -20.92 0.80
N VAL A 165 4.66 -19.98 1.74
CA VAL A 165 3.96 -18.71 1.56
C VAL A 165 4.84 -17.50 1.92
N THR A 166 6.18 -17.64 1.97
CA THR A 166 7.04 -16.47 2.16
C THR A 166 8.25 -16.52 1.22
N PRO A 167 8.51 -15.46 0.42
CA PRO A 167 9.77 -15.34 -0.30
C PRO A 167 10.92 -15.35 0.72
N PRO A 168 12.14 -15.80 0.35
CA PRO A 168 13.28 -15.81 1.27
C PRO A 168 13.52 -14.40 1.82
N PRO A 169 14.04 -14.27 3.07
CA PRO A 169 14.41 -12.99 3.63
C PRO A 169 15.38 -12.34 2.66
N GLY A 170 14.95 -11.26 2.01
CA GLY A 170 15.85 -10.43 1.24
C GLY A 170 17.00 -10.04 2.16
N VAL A 171 18.22 -10.14 1.64
CA VAL A 171 19.40 -9.41 2.12
C VAL A 171 18.90 -8.11 2.76
N PRO A 172 19.22 -7.83 4.04
CA PRO A 172 18.70 -6.64 4.70
C PRO A 172 19.01 -5.47 3.81
N ALA A 173 17.93 -4.97 3.22
CA ALA A 173 17.93 -3.78 2.43
C ALA A 173 18.33 -2.72 3.46
N ALA A 174 19.59 -2.29 3.44
CA ALA A 174 19.95 -0.98 3.97
C ALA A 174 19.18 0.03 3.12
N PHE A 175 17.90 0.18 3.44
CA PHE A 175 16.93 0.97 2.72
C PHE A 175 16.08 1.65 3.78
N ASP A 176 16.50 2.86 4.13
CA ASP A 176 15.74 3.84 4.89
C ASP A 176 14.41 4.25 4.23
N ASP A 177 14.01 3.59 3.12
CA ASP A 177 12.83 3.88 2.31
C ASP A 177 11.93 2.64 2.15
N THR A 178 11.56 2.00 3.26
CA THR A 178 10.42 1.05 3.27
C THR A 178 9.15 1.81 2.84
N PRO A 179 8.26 1.24 1.98
CA PRO A 179 7.03 1.91 1.56
C PRO A 179 6.25 2.33 2.80
N VAL A 180 5.56 3.48 2.76
CA VAL A 180 4.74 4.04 3.86
C VAL A 180 4.15 2.91 4.71
N THR A 181 4.73 2.70 5.90
CA THR A 181 4.39 1.60 6.83
C THR A 181 2.95 1.69 7.33
N HIS A 182 2.29 2.81 7.03
CA HIS A 182 0.93 3.13 7.40
C HIS A 182 0.07 3.53 6.19
N SER A 183 0.15 2.76 5.11
CA SER A 183 -0.72 2.96 3.95
C SER A 183 -2.18 2.64 4.26
N SER A 184 -3.08 3.52 3.82
CA SER A 184 -4.54 3.31 3.81
C SER A 184 -5.01 2.31 2.75
N ALA A 185 -4.11 1.76 1.91
CA ALA A 185 -4.46 0.84 0.82
C ALA A 185 -5.01 -0.51 1.30
N SER A 186 -4.68 -0.93 2.54
CA SER A 186 -5.19 -2.16 3.14
C SER A 186 -6.64 -2.06 3.62
N GLN A 187 -7.18 -0.84 3.74
CA GLN A 187 -8.57 -0.62 4.13
C GLN A 187 -9.48 -0.81 2.91
N GLN A 188 -10.24 -1.90 2.86
CA GLN A 188 -11.04 -2.28 1.69
C GLN A 188 -12.47 -2.66 2.10
N GLY A 189 -13.40 -2.54 1.15
CA GLY A 189 -14.78 -2.99 1.32
C GLY A 189 -15.60 -2.16 2.32
N GLY A 190 -16.77 -2.71 2.70
CA GLY A 190 -17.77 -2.02 3.52
C GLY A 190 -17.42 -1.87 5.01
N GLU A 191 -16.43 -2.60 5.52
CA GLU A 191 -15.96 -2.54 6.92
C GLU A 191 -15.13 -1.29 7.24
N GLN A 192 -14.90 -0.43 6.24
CA GLN A 192 -14.17 0.83 6.35
C GLN A 192 -14.89 1.84 7.26
N THR A 193 -14.73 1.70 8.58
CA THR A 193 -15.20 2.72 9.52
C THR A 193 -14.43 4.02 9.31
N ARG A 194 -15.12 5.15 9.48
CA ARG A 194 -14.55 6.50 9.33
C ARG A 194 -13.25 6.66 10.13
N GLU A 195 -13.22 6.18 11.38
CA GLU A 195 -12.09 6.37 12.29
C GLU A 195 -10.85 5.56 11.90
N LEU A 196 -11.02 4.29 11.49
CA LEU A 196 -9.90 3.46 11.06
C LEU A 196 -9.23 4.05 9.81
N VAL A 197 -10.02 4.48 8.84
CA VAL A 197 -9.51 5.10 7.61
C VAL A 197 -8.85 6.45 7.92
N LYS A 198 -9.46 7.31 8.75
CA LYS A 198 -8.85 8.60 9.12
C LYS A 198 -7.50 8.42 9.81
N LYS A 199 -7.38 7.46 10.73
CA LYS A 199 -6.11 7.17 11.42
C LYS A 199 -5.02 6.76 10.42
N LYS A 200 -5.32 5.85 9.49
CA LYS A 200 -4.36 5.41 8.47
C LYS A 200 -3.98 6.54 7.51
N ILE A 201 -4.96 7.29 7.03
CA ILE A 201 -4.72 8.46 6.18
C ILE A 201 -3.86 9.49 6.91
N PHE A 202 -4.10 9.75 8.19
CA PHE A 202 -3.27 10.68 8.95
C PHE A 202 -1.81 10.23 9.00
N GLU A 203 -1.56 8.97 9.35
CA GLU A 203 -0.21 8.42 9.35
C GLU A 203 0.45 8.46 7.96
N GLU A 204 -0.34 8.31 6.91
CA GLU A 204 0.09 8.38 5.51
C GLU A 204 0.51 9.80 5.08
N ILE A 205 -0.22 10.85 5.50
CA ILE A 205 0.01 12.24 5.04
C ILE A 205 0.80 13.11 6.01
N ARG A 206 0.91 12.74 7.31
CA ARG A 206 1.40 13.64 8.38
C ARG A 206 2.80 14.20 8.17
N SER A 207 3.68 13.48 7.48
CA SER A 207 5.08 13.87 7.24
C SER A 207 5.33 14.44 5.84
N CYS A 208 4.29 14.52 5.00
CA CYS A 208 4.37 15.02 3.63
C CYS A 208 3.21 15.97 3.29
N THR A 209 2.58 16.55 4.32
CA THR A 209 1.63 17.66 4.15
C THR A 209 2.41 18.96 4.14
N TYR A 210 2.16 19.83 3.18
CA TYR A 210 2.78 21.16 3.12
C TYR A 210 1.70 22.26 3.14
N ARG A 211 1.97 23.35 3.85
CA ARG A 211 1.15 24.57 3.83
C ARG A 211 2.05 25.75 3.47
N GLU A 212 1.45 26.90 3.15
CA GLU A 212 2.20 28.09 2.74
C GLU A 212 3.09 27.84 1.52
N VAL A 213 2.64 27.00 0.59
CA VAL A 213 3.38 26.69 -0.64
C VAL A 213 3.33 27.90 -1.58
N GLY A 214 4.49 28.51 -1.80
CA GLY A 214 4.64 29.65 -2.70
C GLY A 214 4.41 29.26 -4.16
N GLY A 215 3.91 30.19 -4.98
CA GLY A 215 3.63 29.97 -6.40
C GLY A 215 2.32 29.25 -6.71
N PHE A 216 1.53 28.86 -5.68
CA PHE A 216 0.34 28.03 -5.87
C PHE A 216 -0.73 28.69 -6.75
N PHE A 217 -1.11 29.93 -6.47
CA PHE A 217 -2.13 30.63 -7.26
C PHE A 217 -1.62 30.94 -8.67
N GLN A 218 -0.35 31.32 -8.80
CA GLN A 218 0.32 31.52 -10.09
C GLN A 218 0.19 30.27 -10.96
N LYS A 219 0.52 29.11 -10.39
CA LYS A 219 0.51 27.84 -11.11
C LYS A 219 -0.90 27.37 -11.48
N TYR A 220 -1.87 27.46 -10.58
CA TYR A 220 -3.17 26.82 -10.76
C TYR A 220 -4.30 27.75 -11.18
N PHE A 221 -4.23 29.05 -10.89
CA PHE A 221 -5.38 29.96 -11.05
C PHE A 221 -5.12 31.24 -11.84
N GLU A 222 -3.85 31.61 -12.03
CA GLU A 222 -3.45 32.81 -12.76
C GLU A 222 -2.88 32.46 -14.14
N GLY A 223 -2.94 33.41 -15.08
CA GLY A 223 -2.40 33.25 -16.42
C GLY A 223 -3.09 32.16 -17.26
N LYS A 224 -4.32 31.76 -16.90
CA LYS A 224 -5.10 30.76 -17.63
C LYS A 224 -5.94 31.42 -18.72
N ASP A 225 -6.32 30.63 -19.73
CA ASP A 225 -7.22 31.08 -20.80
C ASP A 225 -8.57 31.59 -20.24
N TRP A 226 -9.01 31.03 -19.12
CA TRP A 226 -10.22 31.41 -18.40
C TRP A 226 -10.03 32.54 -17.36
N THR A 227 -8.81 33.02 -17.09
CA THR A 227 -8.59 34.09 -16.10
C THR A 227 -9.33 35.40 -16.43
N PRO A 228 -9.43 35.87 -17.68
CA PRO A 228 -10.25 37.05 -18.00
C PRO A 228 -11.74 36.85 -17.63
N ARG A 229 -12.25 35.62 -17.80
CA ARG A 229 -13.64 35.28 -17.49
C ARG A 229 -13.93 35.34 -15.99
N THR A 230 -13.01 34.88 -15.13
CA THR A 230 -13.18 34.99 -13.67
C THR A 230 -13.18 36.45 -13.22
N LEU A 231 -12.34 37.29 -13.82
CA LEU A 231 -12.28 38.72 -13.52
C LEU A 231 -13.59 39.43 -13.92
N ASP A 232 -14.17 39.08 -15.06
CA ASP A 232 -15.47 39.62 -15.47
C ASP A 232 -16.61 39.20 -14.54
N ILE A 233 -16.61 37.94 -14.08
CA ILE A 233 -17.57 37.47 -13.07
C ILE A 233 -17.39 38.26 -11.76
N TYR A 234 -16.15 38.45 -11.29
CA TYR A 234 -15.86 39.24 -10.10
C TYR A 234 -16.38 40.68 -10.27
N ARG A 235 -16.09 41.34 -11.40
CA ARG A 235 -16.59 42.70 -11.70
C ARG A 235 -18.12 42.78 -11.69
N ALA A 236 -18.81 41.74 -12.14
CA ALA A 236 -20.27 41.69 -12.14
C ALA A 236 -20.87 41.54 -10.72
N ILE A 237 -20.18 40.84 -9.81
CA ILE A 237 -20.69 40.59 -8.44
C ILE A 237 -20.09 41.51 -7.37
N LYS A 238 -19.00 42.25 -7.65
CA LYS A 238 -18.30 43.08 -6.65
C LYS A 238 -19.18 44.09 -5.92
N GLY A 239 -20.29 44.54 -6.54
CA GLY A 239 -21.25 45.44 -5.87
C GLY A 239 -21.98 44.83 -4.68
N ARG A 240 -21.93 43.49 -4.53
CA ARG A 240 -22.40 42.74 -3.34
C ARG A 240 -21.34 42.64 -2.25
N HIS A 241 -20.12 43.10 -2.51
CA HIS A 241 -19.09 43.26 -1.49
C HIS A 241 -19.07 44.73 -1.04
N LYS A 242 -19.44 44.98 0.21
CA LYS A 242 -19.53 46.31 0.81
C LYS A 242 -18.89 46.28 2.19
N ASP A 243 -18.25 47.39 2.59
CA ASP A 243 -17.65 47.54 3.92
C ASP A 243 -16.71 46.38 4.30
N GLY A 244 -15.93 45.91 3.33
CA GLY A 244 -14.98 44.81 3.55
C GLY A 244 -15.63 43.43 3.66
N ARG A 245 -16.88 43.23 3.22
CA ARG A 245 -17.56 41.92 3.31
C ARG A 245 -18.57 41.65 2.22
N TRP A 246 -18.81 40.37 1.95
CA TRP A 246 -19.92 39.92 1.12
C TRP A 246 -21.22 40.12 1.91
N THR A 247 -22.16 40.89 1.36
CA THR A 247 -23.42 41.22 2.04
C THR A 247 -24.43 40.07 2.01
N ASP A 248 -24.32 39.18 1.02
CA ASP A 248 -25.23 38.06 0.80
C ASP A 248 -24.60 36.70 1.14
N PHE A 249 -23.32 36.65 1.49
CA PHE A 249 -22.69 35.40 1.96
C PHE A 249 -23.09 35.12 3.41
N PRO A 250 -23.51 33.88 3.75
CA PRO A 250 -24.04 33.57 5.09
C PRO A 250 -23.03 33.77 6.22
N ASN A 251 -23.49 34.32 7.34
CA ASN A 251 -22.71 34.49 8.57
C ASN A 251 -23.59 34.26 9.82
N PRO A 252 -23.45 33.14 10.55
CA PRO A 252 -22.46 32.08 10.34
C PRO A 252 -22.70 31.30 9.03
N PRO A 253 -21.67 30.68 8.45
CA PRO A 253 -21.77 29.94 7.19
C PRO A 253 -22.40 28.56 7.37
N VAL A 254 -23.68 28.54 7.74
CA VAL A 254 -24.48 27.31 7.85
C VAL A 254 -24.56 26.66 6.49
N GLN A 255 -24.24 25.35 6.42
CA GLN A 255 -24.08 24.60 5.17
C GLN A 255 -25.22 24.82 4.17
N ALA A 256 -26.47 24.68 4.59
CA ALA A 256 -27.64 24.86 3.71
C ALA A 256 -27.70 26.26 3.08
N GLN A 257 -27.34 27.30 3.82
CA GLN A 257 -27.35 28.68 3.32
C GLN A 257 -26.16 28.93 2.38
N VAL A 258 -25.00 28.36 2.69
CA VAL A 258 -23.80 28.45 1.83
C VAL A 258 -24.08 27.77 0.50
N LEU A 259 -24.67 26.57 0.51
CA LEU A 259 -25.09 25.86 -0.70
C LEU A 259 -26.11 26.67 -1.51
N ALA A 260 -27.09 27.29 -0.86
CA ALA A 260 -28.07 28.15 -1.54
C ALA A 260 -27.41 29.36 -2.21
N TRP A 261 -26.43 30.00 -1.56
CA TRP A 261 -25.63 31.06 -2.18
C TRP A 261 -24.81 30.52 -3.37
N TRP A 262 -24.18 29.36 -3.20
CA TRP A 262 -23.33 28.72 -4.20
C TRP A 262 -24.07 28.37 -5.48
N PHE A 263 -25.25 27.76 -5.36
CA PHE A 263 -26.03 27.35 -6.53
C PHE A 263 -26.65 28.54 -7.25
N ARG A 264 -27.02 29.62 -6.54
CA ARG A 264 -27.38 30.90 -7.19
C ARG A 264 -26.19 31.50 -7.93
N PHE A 265 -24.98 31.44 -7.37
CA PHE A 265 -23.78 31.90 -8.07
C PHE A 265 -23.55 31.10 -9.36
N GLN A 266 -23.63 29.77 -9.29
CA GLN A 266 -23.52 28.89 -10.44
C GLN A 266 -24.56 29.17 -11.53
N GLU A 267 -25.83 29.29 -11.16
CA GLU A 267 -26.92 29.55 -12.11
C GLU A 267 -26.68 30.85 -12.90
N ASN A 268 -26.25 31.91 -12.19
CA ASN A 268 -26.01 33.22 -12.78
C ASN A 268 -24.75 33.30 -13.65
N PHE A 269 -23.68 32.58 -13.28
CA PHE A 269 -22.36 32.81 -13.86
C PHE A 269 -21.71 31.59 -14.50
N LEU A 270 -22.01 30.37 -14.04
CA LEU A 270 -21.27 29.15 -14.38
C LEU A 270 -22.06 28.13 -15.22
N SER A 271 -23.35 28.38 -15.50
CA SER A 271 -24.25 27.41 -16.15
C SER A 271 -23.78 26.88 -17.52
N LYS A 272 -22.90 27.63 -18.20
CA LYS A 272 -22.35 27.28 -19.52
C LYS A 272 -20.89 26.84 -19.48
N GLU A 273 -20.29 26.78 -18.30
CA GLU A 273 -18.87 26.45 -18.14
C GLU A 273 -18.66 24.93 -18.19
N ARG A 274 -17.40 24.49 -18.29
CA ARG A 274 -17.02 23.10 -18.56
C ARG A 274 -17.43 22.11 -17.48
N GLY A 275 -17.53 22.56 -16.23
CA GLY A 275 -17.93 21.75 -15.09
C GLY A 275 -18.87 22.50 -14.16
N LEU A 276 -19.75 21.77 -13.49
CA LEU A 276 -20.73 22.32 -12.55
C LEU A 276 -20.52 21.73 -11.16
N TYR A 277 -20.83 22.53 -10.14
CA TYR A 277 -20.95 22.14 -8.75
C TYR A 277 -22.24 21.35 -8.51
N TYR A 278 -22.09 20.34 -7.66
CA TYR A 278 -23.15 19.49 -7.13
C TYR A 278 -22.92 19.31 -5.62
N ALA A 279 -23.97 18.93 -4.90
CA ALA A 279 -23.92 18.59 -3.48
C ALA A 279 -24.66 17.26 -3.27
N THR A 280 -24.31 16.53 -2.22
CA THR A 280 -25.06 15.32 -1.84
C THR A 280 -25.86 15.54 -0.56
N THR A 281 -27.12 15.10 -0.55
CA THR A 281 -27.97 15.10 0.64
C THR A 281 -27.97 13.76 1.36
N SER A 282 -27.60 12.69 0.66
CA SER A 282 -27.51 11.33 1.17
C SER A 282 -26.29 10.61 0.61
N PRO A 283 -25.63 9.73 1.39
CA PRO A 283 -24.52 8.92 0.89
C PRO A 283 -24.87 8.00 -0.30
N LYS A 284 -26.16 7.74 -0.55
CA LYS A 284 -26.63 6.90 -1.66
C LYS A 284 -26.58 7.60 -3.02
N GLU A 285 -26.51 8.93 -3.01
CA GLU A 285 -26.42 9.73 -4.23
C GLU A 285 -25.05 9.65 -4.88
N LEU A 286 -24.04 9.04 -4.23
CA LEU A 286 -22.69 8.92 -4.76
C LEU A 286 -22.26 7.45 -4.87
N VAL A 287 -22.16 6.96 -6.10
CA VAL A 287 -21.88 5.56 -6.46
C VAL A 287 -20.46 5.39 -7.02
N GLY A 288 -20.02 4.14 -7.13
CA GLY A 288 -18.74 3.78 -7.75
C GLY A 288 -17.57 3.60 -6.77
N ALA A 289 -17.65 4.14 -5.56
CA ALA A 289 -16.69 3.85 -4.49
C ALA A 289 -17.14 2.66 -3.62
N GLU A 290 -16.18 2.04 -2.94
CA GLU A 290 -16.42 0.90 -2.05
C GLU A 290 -17.21 1.26 -0.80
N ALA A 291 -17.11 2.51 -0.37
CA ALA A 291 -17.70 2.97 0.87
C ALA A 291 -18.63 4.14 0.61
N TRP A 292 -19.73 4.18 1.36
CA TRP A 292 -20.71 5.25 1.22
C TRP A 292 -20.16 6.53 1.85
N ARG A 293 -20.36 7.64 1.13
CA ARG A 293 -19.80 8.95 1.47
C ARG A 293 -20.80 10.03 1.05
N GLN A 294 -20.80 11.11 1.80
CA GLN A 294 -21.55 12.32 1.48
C GLN A 294 -20.52 13.46 1.37
N ILE A 295 -20.44 14.08 0.20
CA ILE A 295 -19.59 15.24 -0.05
C ILE A 295 -20.47 16.50 -0.02
N ASP A 296 -20.01 17.55 0.65
CA ASP A 296 -20.75 18.80 0.76
C ASP A 296 -20.86 19.51 -0.59
N LEU A 297 -19.74 19.64 -1.31
CA LEU A 297 -19.65 20.22 -2.65
C LEU A 297 -18.65 19.46 -3.52
N PHE A 298 -18.91 19.32 -4.81
CA PHE A 298 -17.94 18.78 -5.75
C PHE A 298 -18.25 19.21 -7.18
N VAL A 299 -17.23 19.22 -8.04
CA VAL A 299 -17.36 19.57 -9.47
C VAL A 299 -17.36 18.31 -10.33
N LYS A 300 -18.22 18.27 -11.36
CA LYS A 300 -18.22 17.25 -12.42
C LYS A 300 -18.28 17.91 -13.80
N PRO A 301 -17.93 17.20 -14.89
CA PRO A 301 -18.13 17.69 -16.25
C PRO A 301 -19.59 18.10 -16.49
N ASN A 302 -19.78 19.20 -17.21
CA ASN A 302 -21.08 19.63 -17.69
C ASN A 302 -21.39 18.88 -18.99
N ASP A 303 -22.06 17.74 -18.88
CA ASP A 303 -22.40 16.86 -20.01
C ASP A 303 -23.76 17.19 -20.64
N GLY A 304 -24.41 18.27 -20.20
CA GLY A 304 -25.74 18.68 -20.68
C GLY A 304 -26.86 17.69 -20.34
N ARG A 305 -26.59 16.67 -19.53
CA ARG A 305 -27.61 15.68 -19.14
C ARG A 305 -28.42 16.20 -17.97
N ILE A 306 -29.74 16.03 -18.05
CA ILE A 306 -30.66 16.26 -16.92
C ILE A 306 -30.27 15.23 -15.85
N SER A 307 -30.00 15.70 -14.64
CA SER A 307 -29.33 14.92 -13.60
C SER A 307 -30.03 13.59 -13.34
N ASP A 308 -29.38 12.48 -13.67
CA ASP A 308 -29.61 11.23 -12.96
C ASP A 308 -29.37 11.51 -11.47
N SER A 309 -30.27 11.02 -10.61
CA SER A 309 -30.22 11.24 -9.15
C SER A 309 -28.97 10.65 -8.49
N ALA A 310 -28.22 9.80 -9.20
CA ALA A 310 -26.95 9.24 -8.76
C ALA A 310 -25.77 9.91 -9.48
N HIS A 311 -24.75 10.24 -8.70
CA HIS A 311 -23.47 10.78 -9.13
C HIS A 311 -22.39 9.70 -9.00
N ASP A 312 -21.42 9.66 -9.90
CA ASP A 312 -20.35 8.65 -9.87
C ASP A 312 -19.01 9.27 -9.47
N TRP A 313 -18.27 8.61 -8.58
CA TRP A 313 -16.92 9.02 -8.18
C TRP A 313 -15.93 9.12 -9.35
N LYS A 314 -16.16 8.40 -10.45
CA LYS A 314 -15.35 8.51 -11.67
C LYS A 314 -15.48 9.88 -12.35
N ASP A 315 -16.57 10.60 -12.10
CA ASP A 315 -16.87 11.90 -12.71
C ASP A 315 -16.49 13.07 -11.79
N VAL A 316 -16.15 12.82 -10.52
CA VAL A 316 -15.73 13.85 -9.56
C VAL A 316 -14.38 14.44 -9.96
N ARG A 317 -14.33 15.77 -10.17
CA ARG A 317 -13.13 16.51 -10.57
C ARG A 317 -12.52 17.32 -9.43
N VAL A 318 -13.34 17.99 -8.62
CA VAL A 318 -12.88 18.82 -7.50
C VAL A 318 -13.74 18.52 -6.28
N ILE A 319 -13.15 18.52 -5.08
CA ILE A 319 -13.85 18.25 -3.82
C ILE A 319 -13.90 19.53 -2.97
N GLY A 320 -15.08 19.86 -2.44
CA GLY A 320 -15.30 20.95 -1.48
C GLY A 320 -15.88 20.43 -0.17
N GLU A 321 -15.31 20.87 0.96
CA GLU A 321 -15.83 20.59 2.30
C GLU A 321 -16.22 21.89 3.01
N LEU A 322 -17.40 21.89 3.62
CA LEU A 322 -17.95 23.06 4.30
C LEU A 322 -17.98 22.85 5.82
N LYS A 323 -17.56 23.85 6.58
CA LYS A 323 -17.59 23.86 8.05
C LYS A 323 -17.99 25.24 8.55
N GLU A 324 -18.85 25.26 9.57
CA GLU A 324 -19.30 26.51 10.20
C GLU A 324 -18.16 27.27 10.91
N SER A 325 -17.13 26.55 11.38
CA SER A 325 -15.97 27.14 12.06
C SER A 325 -14.65 26.48 11.64
N ASN A 326 -13.54 27.18 11.86
CA ASN A 326 -12.17 26.75 11.57
C ASN A 326 -11.46 26.06 12.75
N ARG A 327 -12.22 25.58 13.74
CA ARG A 327 -11.63 24.98 14.97
C ARG A 327 -10.95 23.63 14.70
N ASP A 328 -11.51 22.80 13.82
CA ASP A 328 -11.02 21.44 13.55
C ASP A 328 -10.31 21.33 12.19
N LYS A 329 -9.27 22.14 11.96
CA LYS A 329 -8.51 22.14 10.70
C LYS A 329 -7.97 20.75 10.34
N ARG A 330 -7.52 19.97 11.34
CA ARG A 330 -7.02 18.61 11.15
C ARG A 330 -8.13 17.65 10.74
N GLY A 331 -9.27 17.66 11.43
CA GLY A 331 -10.40 16.78 11.11
C GLY A 331 -11.01 17.08 9.75
N THR A 332 -11.04 18.36 9.34
CA THR A 332 -11.44 18.80 7.99
C THR A 332 -10.45 18.30 6.94
N LEU A 333 -9.13 18.46 7.13
CA LEU A 333 -8.12 17.92 6.20
C LEU A 333 -8.26 16.40 6.06
N LEU A 334 -8.45 15.68 7.16
CA LEU A 334 -8.67 14.23 7.12
C LEU A 334 -10.00 13.85 6.45
N GLN A 335 -11.01 14.73 6.50
CA GLN A 335 -12.28 14.50 5.82
C GLN A 335 -12.11 14.60 4.30
N ILE A 336 -11.50 15.68 3.80
CA ILE A 336 -11.24 15.82 2.36
C ILE A 336 -10.26 14.75 1.85
N SER A 337 -9.27 14.37 2.66
CA SER A 337 -8.32 13.32 2.30
C SER A 337 -9.01 11.96 2.06
N ARG A 338 -10.08 11.65 2.80
CA ARG A 338 -10.88 10.44 2.52
C ARG A 338 -11.54 10.48 1.16
N TYR A 339 -12.09 11.62 0.78
CA TYR A 339 -12.73 11.79 -0.52
C TYR A 339 -11.71 11.73 -1.66
N VAL A 340 -10.54 12.37 -1.48
CA VAL A 340 -9.42 12.29 -2.43
C VAL A 340 -8.96 10.85 -2.61
N ARG A 341 -8.86 10.07 -1.53
CA ARG A 341 -8.55 8.63 -1.59
C ARG A 341 -9.56 7.87 -2.46
N ASP A 342 -10.85 8.18 -2.32
CA ASP A 342 -11.92 7.55 -3.09
C ASP A 342 -11.87 7.99 -4.57
N VAL A 343 -11.55 9.27 -4.87
CA VAL A 343 -11.25 9.75 -6.23
C VAL A 343 -10.09 8.98 -6.85
N PHE A 344 -8.95 8.85 -6.15
CA PHE A 344 -7.80 8.09 -6.66
C PHE A 344 -8.09 6.60 -6.86
N SER A 345 -9.03 6.04 -6.10
CA SER A 345 -9.48 4.65 -6.29
C SER A 345 -10.34 4.51 -7.54
N CYS A 346 -11.24 5.46 -7.81
CA CYS A 346 -12.14 5.43 -8.97
C CYS A 346 -11.50 5.98 -10.25
N GLN A 347 -10.41 6.73 -10.12
CA GLN A 347 -9.64 7.35 -11.22
C GLN A 347 -8.14 6.99 -11.03
N PRO A 348 -7.76 5.72 -11.24
CA PRO A 348 -6.47 5.17 -10.81
C PRO A 348 -5.24 5.77 -11.50
N THR A 349 -5.40 6.31 -12.71
CA THR A 349 -4.35 6.95 -13.53
C THR A 349 -4.21 8.45 -13.27
N ARG A 350 -5.10 9.03 -12.46
CA ARG A 350 -5.12 10.45 -12.16
C ARG A 350 -3.81 10.93 -11.53
N ARG A 351 -3.31 12.08 -11.99
CA ARG A 351 -2.02 12.65 -11.56
C ARG A 351 -2.13 13.37 -10.23
N TYR A 352 -3.15 14.22 -10.08
CA TYR A 352 -3.45 14.93 -8.84
C TYR A 352 -4.94 15.30 -8.74
N VAL A 353 -5.38 15.68 -7.54
CA VAL A 353 -6.77 16.05 -7.23
C VAL A 353 -6.79 17.42 -6.57
N HIS A 354 -7.61 18.33 -7.09
CA HIS A 354 -7.93 19.58 -6.42
C HIS A 354 -9.00 19.37 -5.36
N ALA A 355 -8.82 20.03 -4.22
CA ALA A 355 -9.82 20.13 -3.18
C ALA A 355 -9.81 21.54 -2.57
N PHE A 356 -10.86 21.89 -1.84
CA PHE A 356 -10.89 23.11 -1.04
C PHE A 356 -11.74 22.92 0.19
N THR A 357 -11.52 23.78 1.18
CA THR A 357 -12.34 23.85 2.38
C THR A 357 -12.81 25.28 2.58
N ILE A 358 -14.05 25.45 3.05
CA ILE A 358 -14.50 26.72 3.62
C ILE A 358 -14.88 26.47 5.07
N CYS A 359 -14.12 27.06 5.97
CA CYS A 359 -14.27 26.93 7.41
C CYS A 359 -14.53 28.29 8.03
N GLY A 360 -15.77 28.61 8.36
CA GLY A 360 -16.11 29.97 8.75
C GLY A 360 -15.89 30.92 7.55
N ARG A 361 -15.05 31.93 7.74
CA ARG A 361 -14.67 32.90 6.70
C ARG A 361 -13.42 32.49 5.91
N GLU A 362 -12.71 31.45 6.36
CA GLU A 362 -11.46 31.02 5.75
C GLU A 362 -11.72 30.02 4.62
N MET A 363 -11.21 30.31 3.43
CA MET A 363 -11.06 29.33 2.35
C MET A 363 -9.62 28.84 2.30
N GLU A 364 -9.42 27.54 2.14
CA GLU A 364 -8.11 26.94 1.90
C GLU A 364 -8.20 26.02 0.68
N ALA A 365 -7.44 26.33 -0.38
CA ALA A 365 -7.30 25.48 -1.54
C ALA A 365 -6.23 24.41 -1.29
N TRP A 366 -6.41 23.23 -1.89
CA TRP A 366 -5.53 22.07 -1.72
C TRP A 366 -5.31 21.36 -3.04
N VAL A 367 -4.09 20.86 -3.24
CA VAL A 367 -3.81 19.85 -4.26
C VAL A 367 -3.23 18.62 -3.59
N PHE A 368 -3.69 17.45 -4.01
CA PHE A 368 -3.19 16.15 -3.58
C PHE A 368 -2.61 15.43 -4.78
N ASP A 369 -1.31 15.17 -4.77
CA ASP A 369 -0.69 14.21 -5.68
C ASP A 369 -0.29 12.94 -4.92
N ARG A 370 0.44 12.03 -5.59
CA ARG A 370 0.88 10.77 -4.97
C ARG A 370 2.05 10.92 -3.99
N SER A 371 2.56 12.14 -3.79
CA SER A 371 3.59 12.51 -2.81
C SER A 371 3.04 13.28 -1.61
N GLY A 372 1.75 13.59 -1.59
CA GLY A 372 1.06 14.18 -0.43
C GLY A 372 0.35 15.49 -0.72
N PRO A 373 -0.43 15.99 0.25
CA PRO A 373 -1.19 17.23 0.12
C PRO A 373 -0.33 18.48 0.26
N TYR A 374 -0.70 19.52 -0.49
CA TYR A 374 -0.14 20.85 -0.34
C TYR A 374 -1.16 21.97 -0.57
N SER A 375 -0.93 23.10 0.08
CA SER A 375 -1.82 24.27 0.09
C SER A 375 -1.02 25.57 0.16
N PRO A 376 -1.53 26.70 -0.40
CA PRO A 376 -0.98 28.02 -0.16
C PRO A 376 -1.22 28.54 1.27
N GLY A 377 -2.02 27.83 2.08
CA GLY A 377 -2.56 28.35 3.33
C GLY A 377 -3.97 28.92 3.17
N PRO A 378 -4.68 29.15 4.28
CA PRO A 378 -6.02 29.72 4.26
C PRO A 378 -6.00 31.24 3.99
N PHE A 379 -7.04 31.74 3.32
CA PHE A 379 -7.31 33.18 3.18
C PHE A 379 -8.74 33.51 3.57
N ASP A 380 -9.00 34.74 4.01
CA ASP A 380 -10.35 35.21 4.34
C ASP A 380 -11.08 35.63 3.06
N ILE A 381 -12.26 35.05 2.80
CA ILE A 381 -13.03 35.29 1.57
C ILE A 381 -13.57 36.72 1.45
N HIS A 382 -13.61 37.46 2.55
CA HIS A 382 -14.03 38.85 2.58
C HIS A 382 -12.86 39.80 2.38
N ASP A 383 -11.68 39.48 2.91
CA ASP A 383 -10.48 40.28 2.71
C ASP A 383 -9.92 40.09 1.29
N GLU A 384 -10.09 38.89 0.71
CA GLU A 384 -9.64 38.54 -0.64
C GLU A 384 -10.80 38.08 -1.55
N PRO A 385 -11.77 38.96 -1.86
CA PRO A 385 -13.00 38.58 -2.56
C PRO A 385 -12.76 38.20 -4.02
N GLU A 386 -11.81 38.85 -4.70
CA GLU A 386 -11.46 38.51 -6.09
C GLU A 386 -10.87 37.10 -6.17
N ARG A 387 -9.95 36.78 -5.25
CA ARG A 387 -9.34 35.44 -5.13
C ARG A 387 -10.38 34.37 -4.84
N PHE A 388 -11.33 34.66 -3.94
CA PHE A 388 -12.44 33.75 -3.67
C PHE A 388 -13.22 33.41 -4.95
N ILE A 389 -13.63 34.42 -5.73
CA ILE A 389 -14.36 34.22 -6.98
C ILE A 389 -13.50 33.51 -8.03
N GLN A 390 -12.21 33.88 -8.15
CA GLN A 390 -11.27 33.25 -9.08
C GLN A 390 -11.14 31.75 -8.83
N VAL A 391 -11.03 31.31 -7.57
CA VAL A 391 -10.90 29.89 -7.26
C VAL A 391 -12.18 29.12 -7.59
N ILE A 392 -13.35 29.60 -7.13
CA ILE A 392 -14.60 28.85 -7.33
C ILE A 392 -15.04 28.84 -8.79
N ALA A 393 -14.83 29.91 -9.54
CA ALA A 393 -15.13 29.96 -10.97
C ALA A 393 -14.07 29.19 -11.77
N GLY A 394 -12.79 29.29 -11.40
CA GLY A 394 -11.69 28.57 -12.03
C GLY A 394 -11.91 27.06 -12.06
N TYR A 395 -12.31 26.44 -10.94
CA TYR A 395 -12.59 25.00 -10.90
C TYR A 395 -13.67 24.53 -11.90
N SER A 396 -14.62 25.41 -12.24
CA SER A 396 -15.69 25.16 -13.21
C SER A 396 -15.22 25.30 -14.67
N MET A 397 -14.11 26.00 -14.90
CA MET A 397 -13.57 26.29 -16.24
C MET A 397 -12.28 25.54 -16.58
N MET A 398 -11.57 25.01 -15.58
CA MET A 398 -10.35 24.23 -15.79
C MET A 398 -10.57 23.10 -16.78
N ASN A 399 -9.59 22.89 -17.66
CA ASN A 399 -9.57 21.73 -18.56
C ASN A 399 -9.16 20.45 -17.81
N GLU A 400 -9.23 19.30 -18.48
CA GLU A 400 -8.93 17.99 -17.88
C GLU A 400 -7.51 17.89 -17.34
N GLU A 401 -6.54 18.48 -18.05
CA GLU A 401 -5.15 18.51 -17.63
C GLU A 401 -4.96 19.35 -16.36
N GLU A 402 -5.54 20.55 -16.32
CA GLU A 402 -5.50 21.46 -15.17
C GLU A 402 -6.19 20.86 -13.93
N GLN A 403 -7.24 20.06 -14.14
CA GLN A 403 -7.92 19.29 -13.10
C GLN A 403 -7.09 18.07 -12.61
N GLY A 404 -5.98 17.75 -13.28
CA GLY A 404 -5.06 16.68 -12.89
C GLY A 404 -5.44 15.29 -13.40
N LEU A 405 -6.36 15.19 -14.37
CA LEU A 405 -6.62 13.94 -15.08
C LEU A 405 -5.39 13.49 -15.88
N ASP A 406 -5.39 12.23 -16.28
CA ASP A 406 -4.41 11.75 -17.23
C ASP A 406 -4.70 12.25 -18.65
N THR A 407 -3.64 12.59 -19.36
CA THR A 407 -3.68 13.06 -20.76
C THR A 407 -3.10 12.02 -21.72
N PHE A 408 -2.77 10.83 -21.20
CA PHE A 408 -2.01 9.81 -21.89
C PHE A 408 -2.81 8.53 -22.18
N MET A 409 -3.98 8.36 -21.56
CA MET A 409 -4.98 7.41 -22.03
C MET A 409 -5.93 8.13 -22.97
N GLU A 410 -6.05 7.58 -24.16
CA GLU A 410 -6.91 8.11 -25.20
C GLU A 410 -8.09 7.16 -25.39
N ARG A 411 -9.14 7.65 -26.03
CA ARG A 411 -10.34 6.87 -26.33
C ARG A 411 -10.71 7.03 -27.80
N ASP A 412 -11.03 5.93 -28.45
CA ASP A 412 -11.66 5.92 -29.77
C ASP A 412 -12.90 5.01 -29.79
N ILE A 413 -13.35 4.63 -30.99
CA ILE A 413 -14.49 3.75 -31.21
C ILE A 413 -14.37 2.37 -30.55
N ASP A 414 -13.16 1.81 -30.42
CA ASP A 414 -12.93 0.49 -29.82
C ASP A 414 -12.53 0.57 -28.35
N GLY A 415 -12.60 1.75 -27.73
CA GLY A 415 -12.37 1.95 -26.30
C GLY A 415 -11.04 2.64 -25.96
N TYR A 416 -10.56 2.40 -24.73
CA TYR A 416 -9.36 3.06 -24.21
C TYR A 416 -8.08 2.47 -24.77
N PHE A 417 -7.11 3.32 -25.03
CA PHE A 417 -5.79 2.91 -25.46
C PHE A 417 -4.70 3.82 -24.91
N VAL A 418 -3.47 3.30 -24.91
CA VAL A 418 -2.26 4.11 -24.73
C VAL A 418 -1.30 3.86 -25.87
N THR A 419 -0.57 4.90 -26.24
CA THR A 419 0.48 4.84 -27.25
C THR A 419 1.83 4.72 -26.54
N LEU A 420 2.57 3.63 -26.77
CA LEU A 420 3.87 3.38 -26.14
C LEU A 420 4.96 3.32 -27.20
N GLU A 421 6.12 3.88 -26.86
CA GLU A 421 7.32 3.68 -27.67
C GLU A 421 7.89 2.29 -27.36
N GLN A 422 8.09 1.50 -28.41
CA GLN A 422 8.72 0.20 -28.31
C GLN A 422 10.21 0.34 -28.63
N ASP A 423 11.07 -0.22 -27.78
CA ASP A 423 12.52 -0.20 -28.01
C ASP A 423 12.85 -0.84 -29.38
N GLY A 424 13.35 -0.05 -30.31
CA GLY A 424 13.78 -0.50 -31.64
C GLY A 424 12.68 -0.66 -32.68
N ALA A 425 11.44 -0.21 -32.42
CA ALA A 425 10.38 -0.17 -33.42
C ALA A 425 10.37 1.17 -34.18
N GLU A 426 10.04 1.13 -35.48
CA GLU A 426 9.92 2.33 -36.33
C GLU A 426 8.69 3.18 -36.00
N SER A 427 7.69 2.62 -35.32
CA SER A 427 6.45 3.31 -34.97
C SER A 427 5.96 2.94 -33.56
N PRO A 428 5.25 3.87 -32.88
CA PRO A 428 4.75 3.63 -31.54
C PRO A 428 3.61 2.60 -31.55
N THR A 429 3.59 1.73 -30.54
CA THR A 429 2.60 0.67 -30.39
C THR A 429 1.36 1.17 -29.67
N LYS A 430 0.20 0.98 -30.30
CA LYS A 430 -1.10 1.22 -29.68
C LYS A 430 -1.52 0.00 -28.86
N MET A 431 -1.73 0.22 -27.57
CA MET A 431 -2.10 -0.81 -26.61
C MET A 431 -3.54 -0.58 -26.15
N ARG A 432 -4.43 -1.56 -26.38
CA ARG A 432 -5.86 -1.47 -26.04
C ARG A 432 -6.09 -1.91 -24.60
N LEU A 433 -6.68 -1.05 -23.77
CA LEU A 433 -6.90 -1.33 -22.35
C LEU A 433 -8.34 -1.77 -22.10
N GLU A 434 -8.50 -2.79 -21.26
CA GLU A 434 -9.78 -3.01 -20.59
C GLU A 434 -10.10 -1.78 -19.70
N PRO A 435 -11.34 -1.26 -19.69
CA PRO A 435 -11.69 -0.10 -18.87
C PRO A 435 -11.51 -0.30 -17.37
N HIS A 436 -11.65 -1.54 -16.88
CA HIS A 436 -11.56 -1.87 -15.47
C HIS A 436 -10.17 -2.42 -15.14
N PRO A 437 -9.43 -1.82 -14.20
CA PRO A 437 -8.13 -2.35 -13.81
C PRO A 437 -8.27 -3.65 -13.01
N ILE A 438 -7.38 -4.61 -13.26
CA ILE A 438 -7.24 -5.84 -12.47
C ILE A 438 -6.72 -5.56 -11.06
N THR A 439 -5.96 -4.48 -10.88
CA THR A 439 -5.53 -4.00 -9.57
C THR A 439 -5.30 -2.50 -9.58
N ARG A 440 -5.56 -1.85 -8.43
CA ARG A 440 -5.36 -0.42 -8.21
C ARG A 440 -5.05 -0.11 -6.76
N GLN A 441 -4.15 0.86 -6.54
CA GLN A 441 -3.84 1.38 -5.22
C GLN A 441 -4.79 2.53 -4.84
N ARG A 442 -5.38 2.41 -3.64
CA ARG A 442 -6.36 3.37 -3.10
C ARG A 442 -5.70 4.52 -2.33
N ALA A 443 -4.54 4.27 -1.73
CA ALA A 443 -3.83 5.27 -0.92
C ALA A 443 -3.51 6.55 -1.71
N ILE A 444 -3.40 7.66 -1.01
CA ILE A 444 -2.97 8.95 -1.53
C ILE A 444 -1.46 8.88 -1.74
N VAL A 445 -0.69 8.75 -0.66
CA VAL A 445 0.78 8.76 -0.69
C VAL A 445 1.28 7.34 -0.95
N CYS A 446 1.51 7.03 -2.21
CA CYS A 446 1.90 5.70 -2.64
C CYS A 446 2.47 5.73 -4.07
N ARG A 447 2.75 4.54 -4.62
CA ARG A 447 3.14 4.41 -6.03
C ARG A 447 1.97 4.57 -7.00
N GLY A 448 0.73 4.68 -6.52
CA GLY A 448 -0.46 4.77 -7.36
C GLY A 448 -0.60 3.60 -8.35
N THR A 449 -0.03 2.43 -8.02
CA THR A 449 0.08 1.34 -8.99
C THR A 449 -1.29 0.90 -9.46
N SER A 450 -1.49 0.88 -10.78
CA SER A 450 -2.66 0.32 -11.43
C SER A 450 -2.26 -0.55 -12.61
N CYS A 451 -2.93 -1.68 -12.76
CA CYS A 451 -2.69 -2.62 -13.85
C CYS A 451 -3.98 -2.90 -14.59
N PHE A 452 -3.90 -2.93 -15.91
CA PHE A 452 -5.03 -3.16 -16.82
C PHE A 452 -4.70 -4.33 -17.72
N LEU A 453 -5.70 -5.19 -18.00
CA LEU A 453 -5.56 -6.15 -19.10
C LEU A 453 -5.43 -5.37 -20.40
N THR A 454 -4.55 -5.86 -21.27
CA THR A 454 -4.21 -5.17 -22.50
C THR A 454 -4.11 -6.13 -23.66
N ARG A 455 -4.59 -5.67 -24.81
CA ARG A 455 -4.52 -6.38 -26.08
C ARG A 455 -3.61 -5.62 -27.05
N THR A 456 -2.64 -6.33 -27.61
CA THR A 456 -1.81 -5.84 -28.72
C THR A 456 -2.59 -5.86 -30.04
N ALA A 457 -2.16 -5.05 -31.02
CA ALA A 457 -2.78 -5.04 -32.34
C ALA A 457 -2.73 -6.45 -32.99
N GLY A 458 -3.89 -6.96 -33.42
CA GLY A 458 -4.02 -8.25 -34.08
C GLY A 458 -4.20 -9.46 -33.15
N SER A 459 -4.19 -9.28 -31.82
CA SER A 459 -4.51 -10.35 -30.87
C SER A 459 -6.03 -10.52 -30.73
N GLU A 460 -6.52 -11.76 -30.67
CA GLU A 460 -7.94 -12.07 -30.41
C GLU A 460 -8.34 -11.89 -28.94
N GLY A 461 -7.35 -11.92 -28.02
CA GLY A 461 -7.54 -11.89 -26.56
C GLY A 461 -6.61 -10.92 -25.83
N TYR A 462 -6.68 -10.89 -24.51
CA TYR A 462 -5.71 -10.16 -23.68
C TYR A 462 -4.41 -10.97 -23.59
N ASP A 463 -3.31 -10.38 -24.03
CA ASP A 463 -1.99 -11.00 -24.09
C ASP A 463 -0.94 -10.23 -23.26
N CYS A 464 -1.28 -9.04 -22.79
CA CYS A 464 -0.41 -8.15 -22.04
C CYS A 464 -1.09 -7.54 -20.81
N VAL A 465 -0.27 -6.96 -19.93
CA VAL A 465 -0.72 -6.10 -18.82
C VAL A 465 -0.04 -4.75 -18.95
N THR A 466 -0.82 -3.67 -19.03
CA THR A 466 -0.30 -2.30 -18.91
C THR A 466 -0.29 -1.90 -17.45
N LYS A 467 0.87 -1.48 -16.96
CA LYS A 467 1.05 -1.02 -15.58
C LYS A 467 1.44 0.44 -15.53
N PHE A 468 0.69 1.22 -14.77
CA PHE A 468 1.04 2.59 -14.38
C PHE A 468 1.54 2.60 -12.95
N SER A 469 2.63 3.34 -12.69
CA SER A 469 3.20 3.44 -11.35
C SER A 469 4.13 4.65 -11.24
N TRP A 470 4.00 5.37 -10.13
CA TRP A 470 4.99 6.34 -9.68
C TRP A 470 6.22 5.62 -9.14
N THR A 471 7.40 6.06 -9.55
CA THR A 471 8.67 5.43 -9.17
C THR A 471 9.57 6.42 -8.46
N SER A 472 10.37 5.93 -7.51
CA SER A 472 11.41 6.73 -6.87
C SER A 472 12.61 6.76 -7.81
N ASP A 473 13.16 7.95 -8.01
CA ASP A 473 14.41 8.24 -8.71
C ASP A 473 15.63 7.61 -8.02
N ARG A 474 15.56 7.33 -6.71
CA ARG A 474 16.59 6.63 -5.93
C ARG A 474 16.75 5.15 -6.31
N ARG A 475 15.83 4.59 -7.10
CA ARG A 475 15.85 3.17 -7.49
C ARG A 475 16.08 3.01 -8.98
N ARG A 476 16.78 1.93 -9.36
CA ARG A 476 16.86 1.52 -10.77
C ARG A 476 15.44 1.27 -11.29
N ARG A 477 15.15 1.78 -12.48
CA ARG A 477 13.81 1.68 -13.08
C ARG A 477 13.47 0.23 -13.37
N GLU A 478 12.21 -0.11 -13.18
CA GLU A 478 11.73 -1.48 -13.39
C GLU A 478 11.91 -1.95 -14.83
N ALA A 479 11.69 -1.08 -15.82
CA ALA A 479 11.93 -1.40 -17.21
C ALA A 479 13.38 -1.84 -17.47
N ASP A 480 14.36 -1.18 -16.83
CA ASP A 480 15.78 -1.52 -16.98
C ASP A 480 16.10 -2.88 -16.32
N LEU A 481 15.47 -3.17 -15.19
CA LEU A 481 15.58 -4.47 -14.53
C LEU A 481 15.00 -5.61 -15.38
N LEU A 482 13.82 -5.40 -15.98
CA LEU A 482 13.18 -6.39 -16.86
C LEU A 482 13.98 -6.59 -18.15
N ARG A 483 14.55 -5.53 -18.73
CA ARG A 483 15.46 -5.62 -19.88
C ARG A 483 16.71 -6.43 -19.54
N LEU A 484 17.34 -6.16 -18.41
CA LEU A 484 18.53 -6.88 -17.96
C LEU A 484 18.22 -8.35 -17.69
N ALA A 485 17.10 -8.67 -17.04
CA ALA A 485 16.69 -10.04 -16.79
C ALA A 485 16.48 -10.82 -18.10
N ARG A 486 15.86 -10.19 -19.11
CA ARG A 486 15.71 -10.76 -20.45
C ARG A 486 17.06 -11.02 -21.12
N GLN A 487 17.99 -10.05 -21.07
CA GLN A 487 19.34 -10.21 -21.61
C GLN A 487 20.11 -11.37 -20.95
N ARG A 488 19.84 -11.63 -19.67
CA ARG A 488 20.45 -12.73 -18.91
C ARG A 488 19.70 -14.06 -19.04
N GLY A 489 18.64 -14.14 -19.85
CA GLY A 489 17.89 -15.37 -20.09
C GLY A 489 17.12 -15.89 -18.86
N VAL A 490 16.77 -15.01 -17.91
CA VAL A 490 16.05 -15.40 -16.69
C VAL A 490 14.63 -15.87 -17.06
N LYS A 491 14.25 -17.07 -16.61
CA LYS A 491 12.94 -17.68 -16.86
C LYS A 491 11.93 -17.31 -15.75
N GLY A 492 10.64 -17.35 -16.08
CA GLY A 492 9.55 -17.12 -15.13
C GLY A 492 9.24 -15.64 -14.80
N LEU A 493 9.90 -14.69 -15.48
CA LEU A 493 9.63 -13.26 -15.33
C LEU A 493 8.78 -12.73 -16.49
N ALA A 494 7.98 -11.70 -16.19
CA ALA A 494 7.24 -10.98 -17.22
C ALA A 494 8.21 -10.33 -18.23
N ARG A 495 7.89 -10.46 -19.52
CA ARG A 495 8.66 -9.83 -20.59
C ARG A 495 8.19 -8.39 -20.77
N LEU A 496 9.12 -7.43 -20.70
CA LEU A 496 8.83 -6.04 -21.05
C LEU A 496 8.53 -5.95 -22.55
N VAL A 497 7.33 -5.49 -22.89
CA VAL A 497 6.89 -5.25 -24.28
C VAL A 497 7.27 -3.84 -24.71
N ALA A 498 6.85 -2.83 -23.95
CA ALA A 498 7.14 -1.43 -24.19
C ALA A 498 7.18 -0.65 -22.86
N HIS A 499 7.79 0.53 -22.86
CA HIS A 499 7.89 1.39 -21.68
C HIS A 499 7.94 2.86 -22.10
N ARG A 500 7.16 3.70 -21.42
CA ARG A 500 7.16 5.15 -21.59
C ARG A 500 7.23 5.83 -20.22
N ARG A 501 8.10 6.82 -20.06
CA ARG A 501 8.04 7.76 -18.94
C ARG A 501 7.02 8.84 -19.29
N ILE A 502 6.07 9.08 -18.39
CA ILE A 502 4.97 10.03 -18.63
C ILE A 502 5.31 11.40 -18.05
N THR A 503 5.63 11.45 -16.75
CA THR A 503 5.97 12.68 -16.02
C THR A 503 6.71 12.30 -14.72
N ASP A 504 7.09 13.28 -13.91
CA ASP A 504 7.55 13.09 -12.54
C ASP A 504 7.01 14.18 -11.58
N VAL A 505 7.22 13.97 -10.28
CA VAL A 505 6.70 14.87 -9.25
C VAL A 505 7.37 16.25 -9.30
N ALA A 506 8.63 16.34 -9.72
CA ALA A 506 9.32 17.62 -9.83
C ALA A 506 8.73 18.46 -10.98
N GLU A 507 8.40 17.83 -12.10
CA GLU A 507 7.67 18.46 -13.21
C GLU A 507 6.26 18.89 -12.77
N LEU A 508 5.49 18.00 -12.12
CA LEU A 508 4.15 18.35 -11.61
C LEU A 508 4.19 19.54 -10.64
N ARG A 509 5.22 19.61 -9.80
CA ARG A 509 5.41 20.64 -8.78
C ARG A 509 6.32 21.79 -9.23
N CYS A 510 6.67 21.86 -10.51
CA CYS A 510 7.46 22.96 -11.05
C CYS A 510 6.76 24.30 -10.73
N GLU A 511 7.54 25.37 -10.50
CA GLU A 511 7.09 26.72 -10.13
C GLU A 511 6.53 26.87 -8.71
N LEU A 512 6.41 25.77 -7.95
CA LEU A 512 6.03 25.81 -6.54
C LEU A 512 7.25 25.84 -5.63
N THR A 513 7.16 26.59 -4.54
CA THR A 513 8.20 26.65 -3.50
C THR A 513 7.69 25.97 -2.23
N PHE A 514 8.33 24.88 -1.84
CA PHE A 514 8.00 24.11 -0.65
C PHE A 514 8.96 24.45 0.50
N GLY A 515 8.40 24.75 1.67
CA GLY A 515 9.14 24.78 2.93
C GLY A 515 9.16 23.42 3.62
N ASP A 516 9.33 23.44 4.95
CA ASP A 516 9.26 22.23 5.77
C ASP A 516 7.83 21.64 5.78
N PRO A 517 7.70 20.31 5.93
CA PRO A 517 6.40 19.68 6.13
C PRO A 517 5.65 20.30 7.33
N TYR A 518 4.35 20.51 7.15
CA TYR A 518 3.47 21.07 8.17
C TYR A 518 3.47 20.22 9.44
N SER A 519 3.84 20.85 10.56
CA SER A 519 3.84 20.19 11.86
C SER A 519 2.44 20.21 12.46
N PHE A 520 1.81 19.04 12.57
CA PHE A 520 0.50 18.90 13.23
C PHE A 520 0.54 19.06 14.76
N ARG A 521 1.58 19.67 15.35
CA ARG A 521 1.69 19.89 16.80
C ARG A 521 0.76 21.01 17.26
N GLY A 522 -0.34 20.64 17.93
CA GLY A 522 -1.16 21.47 18.82
C GLY A 522 -1.17 20.85 20.23
N PRO A 523 -1.65 21.57 21.27
CA PRO A 523 -1.45 21.21 22.68
C PRO A 523 -1.95 19.79 22.90
N SER A 524 -1.00 18.89 23.14
CA SER A 524 -1.28 17.52 23.51
C SER A 524 -1.99 17.59 24.85
N SER A 525 -3.23 17.09 24.93
CA SER A 525 -3.65 16.41 26.14
C SER A 525 -2.58 15.35 26.39
N ALA A 526 -1.73 15.63 27.37
CA ALA A 526 -0.62 14.78 27.75
C ALA A 526 -1.19 13.43 28.23
N ALA A 527 -1.18 12.44 27.34
CA ALA A 527 -0.98 11.07 27.76
C ALA A 527 0.50 10.79 27.56
N SER A 528 1.25 10.96 28.65
CA SER A 528 2.66 10.63 28.77
C SER A 528 2.94 9.23 28.23
N PHE A 529 3.77 9.13 27.19
CA PHE A 529 4.56 7.92 26.97
C PHE A 529 5.99 8.34 26.65
N SER A 530 6.77 8.40 27.73
CA SER A 530 8.22 8.40 27.68
C SER A 530 8.68 7.09 27.06
N GLN A 531 9.26 7.13 25.87
CA GLN A 531 10.24 6.13 25.47
C GLN A 531 11.54 6.86 25.16
N SER A 532 12.43 6.80 26.14
CA SER A 532 13.84 7.14 26.02
C SER A 532 14.50 6.17 25.04
N PHE A 533 14.86 6.66 23.86
CA PHE A 533 15.87 6.00 23.02
C PHE A 533 17.26 6.50 23.45
N PRO A 534 18.26 5.63 23.66
CA PRO A 534 19.62 6.07 23.85
C PRO A 534 20.15 6.67 22.55
N GLN A 535 20.61 7.92 22.63
CA GLN A 535 21.32 8.64 21.59
C GLN A 535 22.65 7.91 21.29
N SER A 536 22.77 7.25 20.14
CA SER A 536 24.07 6.94 19.56
C SER A 536 24.57 8.18 18.80
N GLN A 537 25.62 8.80 19.33
CA GLN A 537 26.35 9.85 18.63
C GLN A 537 27.08 9.25 17.40
N PRO A 538 27.15 9.96 16.26
CA PRO A 538 27.94 9.54 15.13
C PRO A 538 29.43 9.82 15.41
N ALA A 539 30.26 8.77 15.39
CA ALA A 539 31.72 8.93 15.41
C ALA A 539 32.18 9.45 14.04
N SER A 540 32.64 10.70 14.02
CA SER A 540 33.34 11.32 12.91
C SER A 540 34.73 10.69 12.75
N LEU A 541 34.98 10.15 11.56
CA LEU A 541 36.33 9.90 11.06
C LEU A 541 36.85 11.22 10.50
N LEU A 542 37.87 11.81 11.11
CA LEU A 542 38.97 12.45 10.39
C LEU A 542 40.23 12.53 11.27
N SER A 543 41.30 11.99 10.68
CA SER A 543 42.71 11.94 11.06
C SER A 543 43.32 13.31 11.39
N GLY A 544 44.28 13.35 12.34
CA GLY A 544 45.39 14.32 12.26
C GLY A 544 46.05 14.78 13.57
N SER A 545 47.12 14.09 13.94
CA SER A 545 48.31 14.55 14.68
C SER A 545 48.29 14.65 16.22
N PHE A 546 49.20 13.84 16.78
CA PHE A 546 49.82 13.96 18.10
C PHE A 546 50.56 15.30 18.27
N SER A 547 50.50 15.88 19.47
CA SER A 547 51.68 16.17 20.32
C SER A 547 51.30 16.73 21.71
N GLU A 548 51.90 16.08 22.71
CA GLU A 548 52.41 16.58 24.00
C GLU A 548 51.51 16.98 25.19
N LEU A 549 51.91 16.36 26.31
CA LEU A 549 51.48 16.44 27.71
C LEU A 549 51.70 17.82 28.37
N HIS A 550 50.76 18.24 29.23
CA HIS A 550 50.91 18.36 30.71
C HIS A 550 49.90 19.36 31.30
N GLY A 551 49.41 19.08 32.52
CA GLY A 551 49.04 20.14 33.47
C GLY A 551 47.71 19.97 34.22
N LEU A 552 47.80 19.60 35.49
CA LEU A 552 46.76 19.54 36.51
C LEU A 552 46.24 20.93 36.94
N SER A 553 44.96 21.04 37.33
CA SER A 553 44.40 21.80 38.48
C SER A 553 42.89 22.05 38.25
N ILE A 554 41.94 21.37 38.90
CA ILE A 554 41.33 21.61 40.24
C ILE A 554 40.81 23.05 40.50
N THR A 555 39.55 23.09 40.95
CA THR A 555 38.74 24.19 41.54
C THR A 555 38.05 25.13 40.54
N GLY A 556 36.78 25.50 40.66
CA GLY A 556 35.73 25.22 41.63
C GLY A 556 34.40 25.86 41.16
N SER A 557 33.28 25.23 41.48
CA SER A 557 31.95 25.88 41.56
C SER A 557 31.75 26.37 43.01
N PRO A 558 30.66 27.07 43.42
CA PRO A 558 29.45 27.49 42.70
C PRO A 558 28.93 28.93 43.06
N SER A 559 27.85 29.37 42.41
CA SER A 559 26.62 29.96 43.00
C SER A 559 25.89 30.85 41.98
N ARG A 560 24.70 30.45 41.49
CA ARG A 560 23.39 30.84 42.04
C ARG A 560 23.27 32.32 42.41
N LYS A 561 22.59 33.10 41.56
CA LYS A 561 21.60 34.09 42.01
C LYS A 561 20.49 34.27 40.97
N ARG A 562 19.30 34.40 41.54
CA ARG A 562 17.97 34.53 40.96
C ARG A 562 17.49 35.96 41.27
N LYS A 563 16.47 36.40 40.52
CA LYS A 563 15.67 37.65 40.59
C LYS A 563 16.13 38.70 39.58
N SER A 564 15.24 39.33 38.82
CA SER A 564 13.80 39.55 39.02
C SER A 564 12.99 39.29 37.75
#